data_AF-A0A0V8E7X5-F1
#
_entry.id   AF-A0A0V8E7X5-F1
#
_cell.length_a   1.000
_cell.length_b   1.000
_cell.length_c   1.000
_cell.angle_alpha   90.00
_cell.angle_beta   90.00
_cell.angle_gamma   90.00
#
_symmetry.space_group_name_H-M   'P 1'
#
loop_
_entity.id
_entity.type
_entity.pdbx_description
1 polymer ?
#
loop_
_entity_poly.entity_id
_entity_poly.type
_entity_poly.pdbx_seq_one_letter_code
_entity_poly.pdbx_strand_id
1 'polypeptide(L)'
;MEVLINKNSKPLCIVMVLVMILGVFLVPTTKISASTSSGVIDIATMDNSEKDELLKYINIEVEKQTNMNSEQKSIFKQALLDFFDSSSNSFQDPEALDKAVNSKNNVRTARAAHGWISVNVMASAINVALGLVTGGSISSYVRKKGFTALAVALQSRLAATMRFKQLTAVIKGLSGALMKVADPGKAIAQGLDRIDKIPNNGWIELT
;
A
#
# COMPACT_ATOMS: atom_id res chain seq x y z
N MET A 1 51.99 -38.64 54.63
CA MET A 1 50.87 -39.61 54.59
C MET A 1 49.71 -38.92 53.94
N GLU A 2 49.30 -39.45 52.78
CA GLU A 2 47.92 -39.74 52.36
C GLU A 2 46.74 -38.91 52.93
N VAL A 3 45.66 -38.58 52.21
CA VAL A 3 45.28 -38.58 50.78
C VAL A 3 43.78 -38.17 50.76
N LEU A 4 43.40 -37.35 49.76
CA LEU A 4 42.13 -37.27 49.00
C LEU A 4 40.75 -37.30 49.70
N ILE A 5 39.96 -36.27 49.37
CA ILE A 5 38.65 -36.40 48.70
C ILE A 5 38.63 -35.23 47.68
N ASN A 6 38.45 -35.37 46.36
CA ASN A 6 37.24 -35.86 45.72
C ASN A 6 37.50 -36.23 44.23
N LYS A 7 36.90 -37.34 43.81
CA LYS A 7 36.83 -37.88 42.43
C LYS A 7 35.61 -37.32 41.70
N ASN A 8 35.84 -36.75 40.52
CA ASN A 8 35.09 -36.93 39.25
C ASN A 8 35.43 -35.74 38.34
N SER A 9 36.46 -35.78 37.49
CA SER A 9 36.57 -36.54 36.23
C SER A 9 35.36 -36.37 35.29
N LYS A 10 35.48 -35.43 34.33
CA LYS A 10 35.44 -35.66 32.86
C LYS A 10 35.58 -34.32 32.10
N PRO A 11 35.96 -34.36 30.80
CA PRO A 11 37.11 -33.59 30.32
C PRO A 11 36.76 -32.53 29.28
N LEU A 12 37.71 -31.62 29.08
CA LEU A 12 38.17 -31.05 27.80
C LEU A 12 37.17 -31.06 26.62
N CYS A 13 36.66 -29.88 26.29
CA CYS A 13 36.28 -29.46 24.94
C CYS A 13 36.79 -28.00 24.83
N ILE A 14 37.88 -27.67 24.14
CA ILE A 14 38.00 -27.61 22.66
C ILE A 14 36.64 -27.17 22.10
N VAL A 15 36.38 -25.89 21.80
CA VAL A 15 37.00 -25.10 20.74
C VAL A 15 36.92 -23.63 21.14
N MET A 16 38.08 -23.04 21.39
CA MET A 16 38.27 -21.60 21.31
C MET A 16 38.60 -21.29 19.84
N VAL A 17 38.07 -20.18 19.32
CA VAL A 17 38.22 -19.64 17.95
C VAL A 17 37.18 -20.14 16.95
N LEU A 18 36.11 -19.33 16.79
CA LEU A 18 35.63 -18.99 15.45
C LEU A 18 35.02 -17.58 15.43
N VAL A 19 35.90 -16.63 15.14
CA VAL A 19 35.70 -15.52 14.19
C VAL A 19 34.40 -14.73 14.34
N MET A 20 34.55 -13.55 14.96
CA MET A 20 33.75 -12.37 14.70
C MET A 20 33.65 -12.11 13.19
N ILE A 21 32.51 -12.45 12.58
CA ILE A 21 31.98 -11.70 11.45
C ILE A 21 30.60 -11.22 11.87
N LEU A 22 30.60 -10.18 12.72
CA LEU A 22 29.46 -9.30 12.85
C LEU A 22 29.46 -8.42 11.60
N GLY A 23 29.05 -9.03 10.49
CA GLY A 23 28.64 -8.31 9.29
C GLY A 23 27.38 -7.55 9.65
N VAL A 24 27.56 -6.37 10.26
CA VAL A 24 26.55 -5.33 10.28
C VAL A 24 26.29 -5.05 8.81
N PHE A 25 25.26 -5.68 8.25
CA PHE A 25 24.63 -5.18 7.05
C PHE A 25 24.15 -3.79 7.41
N LEU A 26 25.01 -2.81 7.12
CA LEU A 26 24.59 -1.44 6.87
C LEU A 26 23.67 -1.55 5.66
N VAL A 27 22.40 -1.86 5.91
CA VAL A 27 21.35 -1.58 4.95
C VAL A 27 21.47 -0.07 4.76
N PRO A 28 21.83 0.43 3.57
CA PRO A 28 21.82 1.86 3.34
C PRO A 28 20.41 2.30 3.71
N THR A 29 20.30 3.12 4.74
CA THR A 29 19.08 3.84 5.05
C THR A 29 18.90 4.79 3.88
N THR A 30 18.32 4.27 2.80
CA THR A 30 17.63 5.13 1.83
C THR A 30 16.78 6.03 2.70
N LYS A 31 17.00 7.34 2.57
CA LYS A 31 16.13 8.31 3.19
C LYS A 31 14.75 8.00 2.64
N ILE A 32 13.97 7.27 3.42
CA ILE A 32 12.57 7.03 3.18
C ILE A 32 11.94 8.39 3.41
N SER A 33 11.84 9.19 2.35
CA SER A 33 11.07 10.43 2.34
C SER A 33 9.61 10.03 2.36
N ALA A 34 9.11 9.66 3.54
CA ALA A 34 7.67 9.72 3.75
C ALA A 34 7.27 11.16 3.42
N SER A 35 6.44 11.36 2.39
CA SER A 35 6.04 12.71 1.99
C SER A 35 5.34 13.37 3.18
N THR A 36 6.03 14.32 3.80
CA THR A 36 5.61 15.03 5.02
C THR A 36 4.55 16.09 4.75
N SER A 37 4.19 16.33 3.48
CA SER A 37 3.14 17.28 3.14
C SER A 37 1.78 16.79 3.64
N SER A 38 1.03 17.61 4.38
CA SER A 38 -0.38 17.34 4.62
C SER A 38 -1.15 17.93 3.45
N GLY A 39 -1.56 17.12 2.47
CA GLY A 39 -2.20 17.65 1.28
C GLY A 39 -2.65 16.57 0.30
N VAL A 40 -3.43 17.00 -0.69
CA VAL A 40 -3.85 16.19 -1.83
C VAL A 40 -2.62 15.54 -2.48
N ILE A 41 -2.69 14.24 -2.77
CA ILE A 41 -1.70 13.58 -3.64
C ILE A 41 -1.93 14.09 -5.06
N ASP A 42 -1.02 14.94 -5.53
CA ASP A 42 -1.12 15.60 -6.84
C ASP A 42 0.24 15.67 -7.56
N ILE A 43 0.37 14.91 -8.65
CA ILE A 43 1.55 14.84 -9.53
C ILE A 43 1.96 16.23 -10.02
N ALA A 44 1.01 17.11 -10.36
CA ALA A 44 1.33 18.42 -10.92
C ALA A 44 2.16 19.27 -9.94
N THR A 45 1.95 19.07 -8.64
CA THR A 45 2.57 19.84 -7.55
C THR A 45 3.79 19.16 -6.92
N MET A 46 4.01 17.88 -7.20
CA MET A 46 5.14 17.11 -6.66
C MET A 46 6.48 17.53 -7.28
N ASP A 47 7.54 17.43 -6.48
CA ASP A 47 8.90 17.48 -7.00
C ASP A 47 9.26 16.20 -7.78
N ASN A 48 10.41 16.19 -8.47
CA ASN A 48 10.82 15.06 -9.30
C ASN A 48 11.04 13.77 -8.48
N SER A 49 11.52 13.88 -7.25
CA SER A 49 11.75 12.71 -6.38
C SER A 49 10.42 12.09 -5.94
N GLU A 50 9.45 12.91 -5.55
CA GLU A 50 8.10 12.46 -5.18
C GLU A 50 7.37 11.86 -6.39
N LYS A 51 7.53 12.44 -7.58
CA LYS A 51 7.01 11.90 -8.84
C LYS A 51 7.57 10.51 -9.14
N ASP A 52 8.88 10.34 -9.01
CA ASP A 52 9.54 9.06 -9.26
C ASP A 52 9.08 7.99 -8.27
N GLU A 53 8.89 8.36 -6.99
CA GLU A 53 8.32 7.46 -5.99
C GLU A 53 6.88 7.07 -6.32
N LEU A 54 6.02 8.03 -6.67
CA LEU A 54 4.65 7.75 -7.08
C LEU A 54 4.61 6.81 -8.29
N LEU A 55 5.41 7.11 -9.32
CA LEU A 55 5.49 6.30 -10.54
C LEU A 55 5.95 4.87 -10.25
N LYS A 56 6.90 4.70 -9.32
CA LYS A 56 7.32 3.38 -8.85
C LYS A 56 6.14 2.62 -8.23
N TYR A 57 5.34 3.24 -7.37
CA TYR A 57 4.18 2.56 -6.78
C TYR A 57 3.09 2.25 -7.80
N ILE A 58 2.84 3.15 -8.75
CA ILE A 58 1.93 2.90 -9.87
C ILE A 58 2.39 1.66 -10.67
N ASN A 59 3.68 1.60 -11.03
CA ASN A 59 4.22 0.45 -11.76
C ASN A 59 4.08 -0.86 -10.96
N ILE A 60 4.34 -0.83 -9.64
CA ILE A 60 4.14 -2.00 -8.77
C ILE A 60 2.69 -2.49 -8.82
N GLU A 61 1.70 -1.58 -8.72
CA GLU A 61 0.29 -1.97 -8.76
C GLU A 61 -0.17 -2.48 -10.12
N VAL A 62 0.35 -1.91 -11.21
CA VAL A 62 0.08 -2.35 -12.58
C VAL A 62 0.67 -3.74 -12.83
N GLU A 63 1.88 -4.00 -12.35
CA GLU A 63 2.54 -5.30 -12.55
C GLU A 63 1.89 -6.44 -11.73
N LYS A 64 1.25 -6.13 -10.61
CA LYS A 64 0.44 -7.10 -9.85
C LYS A 64 -0.76 -7.63 -10.64
N GLN A 65 -1.21 -6.91 -11.67
CA GLN A 65 -2.35 -7.32 -12.51
C GLN A 65 -1.92 -8.39 -13.52
N THR A 66 -1.81 -9.65 -13.08
CA THR A 66 -1.36 -10.77 -13.92
C THR A 66 -2.29 -11.10 -15.08
N ASN A 67 -3.56 -10.69 -14.98
CA ASN A 67 -4.59 -10.98 -15.99
C ASN A 67 -4.68 -9.89 -17.08
N MET A 68 -3.87 -8.83 -16.97
CA MET A 68 -3.81 -7.75 -17.96
C MET A 68 -2.64 -7.97 -18.93
N ASN A 69 -2.90 -7.84 -20.23
CA ASN A 69 -1.88 -7.74 -21.26
C ASN A 69 -1.16 -6.37 -21.23
N SER A 70 -0.12 -6.21 -22.05
CA SER A 70 0.69 -4.98 -22.07
C SER A 70 -0.09 -3.71 -22.40
N GLU A 71 -1.07 -3.79 -23.32
CA GLU A 71 -1.91 -2.64 -23.67
C GLU A 71 -2.81 -2.25 -22.49
N GLN A 72 -3.47 -3.22 -21.87
CA GLN A 72 -4.31 -3.03 -20.68
C GLN A 72 -3.51 -2.45 -19.51
N LYS A 73 -2.30 -2.96 -19.27
CA LYS A 73 -1.37 -2.42 -18.25
C LYS A 73 -0.98 -0.97 -18.53
N SER A 74 -0.70 -0.63 -19.79
CA SER A 74 -0.37 0.75 -20.18
C SER A 74 -1.54 1.71 -19.93
N ILE A 75 -2.76 1.28 -20.23
CA ILE A 75 -3.96 2.08 -20.00
C ILE A 75 -4.23 2.23 -18.51
N PHE A 76 -4.10 1.14 -17.75
CA PHE A 76 -4.29 1.18 -16.30
C PHE A 76 -3.26 2.10 -15.63
N LYS A 77 -2.00 2.03 -16.08
CA LYS A 77 -0.94 2.95 -15.65
C LYS A 77 -1.31 4.40 -15.94
N GLN A 78 -1.74 4.71 -17.16
CA GLN A 78 -2.13 6.07 -17.51
C GLN A 78 -3.33 6.55 -16.69
N ALA A 79 -4.33 5.70 -16.48
CA ALA A 79 -5.50 6.03 -15.68
C ALA A 79 -5.14 6.33 -14.22
N LEU A 80 -4.19 5.57 -13.63
CA LEU A 80 -3.66 5.87 -12.31
C LEU A 80 -2.90 7.20 -12.28
N LEU A 81 -2.10 7.50 -13.31
CA LEU A 81 -1.42 8.80 -13.42
C LEU A 81 -2.43 9.95 -13.47
N ASP A 82 -3.39 9.85 -14.38
CA ASP A 82 -4.46 10.85 -14.56
C ASP A 82 -5.26 11.06 -13.28
N PHE A 83 -5.55 9.98 -12.53
CA PHE A 83 -6.28 10.04 -11.27
C PHE A 83 -5.55 10.88 -10.20
N PHE A 84 -4.22 10.89 -10.20
CA PHE A 84 -3.40 11.65 -9.26
C PHE A 84 -2.83 12.94 -9.87
N ASP A 85 -3.22 13.36 -11.06
CA ASP A 85 -2.70 14.58 -11.71
C ASP A 85 -3.80 15.64 -11.83
N SER A 86 -3.67 16.77 -11.11
CA SER A 86 -4.66 17.86 -11.18
C SER A 86 -4.71 18.58 -12.52
N SER A 87 -3.71 18.37 -13.40
CA SER A 87 -3.76 18.84 -14.78
C SER A 87 -4.61 17.94 -15.69
N SER A 88 -4.98 16.74 -15.22
CA SER A 88 -5.84 15.81 -15.95
C SER A 88 -7.33 16.10 -15.72
N ASN A 89 -8.13 15.89 -16.76
CA ASN A 89 -9.59 15.96 -16.66
C ASN A 89 -10.20 14.83 -15.80
N SER A 90 -9.42 13.79 -15.50
CA SER A 90 -9.83 12.64 -14.68
C SER A 90 -9.28 12.69 -13.25
N PHE A 91 -8.78 13.85 -12.82
CA PHE A 91 -8.22 14.01 -11.49
C PHE A 91 -9.23 13.62 -10.41
N GLN A 92 -8.84 12.67 -9.56
CA GLN A 92 -9.66 12.15 -8.48
C GLN A 92 -11.04 11.62 -8.92
N ASP A 93 -11.19 11.23 -10.19
CA ASP A 93 -12.43 10.66 -10.72
C ASP A 93 -12.35 9.11 -10.69
N PRO A 94 -12.99 8.45 -9.71
CA PRO A 94 -12.96 6.99 -9.60
C PRO A 94 -13.69 6.32 -10.76
N GLU A 95 -14.70 6.99 -11.33
CA GLU A 95 -15.46 6.45 -12.44
C GLU A 95 -14.63 6.44 -13.72
N ALA A 96 -13.89 7.53 -13.98
CA ALA A 96 -12.94 7.62 -15.09
C ALA A 96 -11.82 6.59 -14.96
N LEU A 97 -11.27 6.45 -13.76
CA LEU A 97 -10.26 5.43 -13.45
C LEU A 97 -10.79 4.02 -13.75
N ASP A 98 -11.99 3.68 -13.26
CA ASP A 98 -12.59 2.37 -13.52
C ASP A 98 -12.97 2.21 -15.01
N LYS A 99 -13.43 3.27 -15.68
CA LYS A 99 -13.76 3.28 -17.12
C LYS A 99 -12.54 2.90 -17.93
N ALA A 100 -11.41 3.52 -17.68
CA ALA A 100 -10.19 3.23 -18.44
C ALA A 100 -9.81 1.74 -18.36
N VAL A 101 -9.99 1.12 -17.18
CA VAL A 101 -9.61 -0.28 -16.94
C VAL A 101 -10.66 -1.27 -17.48
N ASN A 102 -11.95 -1.03 -17.21
CA ASN A 102 -13.00 -2.03 -17.44
C ASN A 102 -13.73 -1.86 -18.79
N SER A 103 -13.65 -0.71 -19.45
CA SER A 103 -14.34 -0.48 -20.73
C SER A 103 -13.78 -1.30 -21.89
N LYS A 104 -12.49 -1.66 -21.84
CA LYS A 104 -11.85 -2.46 -22.89
C LYS A 104 -11.98 -3.97 -22.72
N ASN A 105 -12.43 -4.45 -21.55
CA ASN A 105 -12.49 -5.88 -21.23
C ASN A 105 -13.85 -6.53 -21.54
N ASN A 106 -14.72 -5.89 -22.34
CA ASN A 106 -16.12 -6.32 -22.54
C ASN A 106 -16.93 -6.43 -21.21
N VAL A 107 -16.46 -5.82 -20.12
CA VAL A 107 -17.11 -5.82 -18.80
C VAL A 107 -18.27 -4.80 -18.74
N ARG A 108 -18.67 -4.22 -19.89
CA ARG A 108 -19.76 -3.24 -19.97
C ARG A 108 -21.07 -3.75 -19.36
N THR A 109 -21.35 -5.06 -19.44
CA THR A 109 -22.53 -5.68 -18.84
C THR A 109 -22.46 -5.81 -17.33
N ALA A 110 -21.30 -6.11 -16.75
CA ALA A 110 -21.13 -6.11 -15.29
C ALA A 110 -21.08 -4.68 -14.74
N ARG A 111 -20.38 -3.76 -15.41
CA ARG A 111 -20.31 -2.36 -15.02
C ARG A 111 -21.66 -1.63 -15.13
N ALA A 112 -22.48 -1.93 -16.14
CA ALA A 112 -23.80 -1.31 -16.28
C ALA A 112 -24.79 -1.72 -15.18
N ALA A 113 -24.50 -2.81 -14.46
CA ALA A 113 -25.32 -3.35 -13.38
C ALA A 113 -24.75 -3.06 -11.97
N HIS A 114 -23.56 -2.48 -11.88
CA HIS A 114 -22.81 -2.28 -10.64
C HIS A 114 -22.26 -0.85 -10.53
N GLY A 115 -21.92 -0.43 -9.30
CA GLY A 115 -21.65 0.98 -8.98
C GLY A 115 -20.37 1.62 -9.52
N TRP A 116 -19.88 2.62 -8.77
CA TRP A 116 -19.03 3.72 -9.25
C TRP A 116 -17.61 3.29 -9.65
N ILE A 117 -17.01 2.39 -8.88
CA ILE A 117 -15.65 1.86 -9.09
C ILE A 117 -15.55 0.44 -8.53
N SER A 118 -14.80 -0.45 -9.18
CA SER A 118 -14.56 -1.80 -8.68
C SER A 118 -13.58 -1.80 -7.49
N VAL A 119 -13.77 -2.73 -6.54
CA VAL A 119 -12.93 -2.88 -5.34
C VAL A 119 -11.45 -3.03 -5.70
N ASN A 120 -11.13 -3.77 -6.76
CA ASN A 120 -9.75 -3.99 -7.17
C ASN A 120 -9.08 -2.71 -7.72
N VAL A 121 -9.81 -1.91 -8.50
CA VAL A 121 -9.28 -0.66 -9.05
C VAL A 121 -9.09 0.37 -7.92
N MET A 122 -10.06 0.46 -6.99
CA MET A 122 -9.93 1.30 -5.80
C MET A 122 -8.77 0.85 -4.91
N ALA A 123 -8.60 -0.46 -4.72
CA ALA A 123 -7.50 -1.03 -3.94
C ALA A 123 -6.14 -0.59 -4.47
N SER A 124 -5.94 -0.60 -5.80
CA SER A 124 -4.70 -0.14 -6.40
C SER A 124 -4.45 1.35 -6.18
N ALA A 125 -5.47 2.22 -6.32
CA ALA A 125 -5.32 3.64 -6.02
C ALA A 125 -4.94 3.87 -4.53
N ILE A 126 -5.56 3.13 -3.60
CA ILE A 126 -5.21 3.18 -2.17
C ILE A 126 -3.79 2.66 -1.92
N ASN A 127 -3.36 1.59 -2.60
CA ASN A 127 -2.01 1.05 -2.46
C ASN A 127 -0.94 2.03 -2.97
N VAL A 128 -1.19 2.73 -4.08
CA VAL A 128 -0.31 3.81 -4.56
C VAL A 128 -0.19 4.89 -3.50
N ALA A 129 -1.31 5.35 -2.94
CA ALA A 129 -1.32 6.34 -1.88
C ALA A 129 -0.61 5.87 -0.61
N LEU A 130 -0.81 4.61 -0.19
CA LEU A 130 -0.12 3.99 0.94
C LEU A 130 1.39 3.92 0.71
N GLY A 131 1.81 3.53 -0.50
CA GLY A 131 3.22 3.50 -0.88
C GLY A 131 3.87 4.87 -0.68
N LEU A 132 3.26 5.91 -1.23
CA LEU A 132 3.75 7.28 -1.14
C LEU A 132 3.77 7.81 0.31
N VAL A 133 2.68 7.60 1.06
CA VAL A 133 2.58 8.02 2.48
C VAL A 133 3.64 7.36 3.34
N THR A 134 3.92 6.08 3.08
CA THR A 134 4.88 5.32 3.87
C THR A 134 6.31 5.52 3.41
N GLY A 135 6.52 6.03 2.18
CA GLY A 135 7.81 6.16 1.51
C GLY A 135 8.57 4.82 1.38
N GLY A 136 7.86 3.68 1.48
CA GLY A 136 8.50 2.38 1.40
C GLY A 136 7.61 1.23 1.84
N SER A 137 8.17 0.38 2.70
CA SER A 137 7.42 -0.73 3.30
C SER A 137 6.46 -0.20 4.36
N ILE A 138 5.18 -0.50 4.17
CA ILE A 138 4.12 -0.24 5.15
C ILE A 138 4.49 -0.80 6.52
N SER A 139 5.01 -2.04 6.58
CA SER A 139 5.44 -2.69 7.82
C SER A 139 6.56 -1.92 8.53
N SER A 140 7.50 -1.33 7.77
CA SER A 140 8.57 -0.49 8.32
C SER A 140 8.03 0.82 8.90
N TYR A 141 7.12 1.47 8.18
CA TYR A 141 6.47 2.70 8.64
C TYR A 141 5.67 2.46 9.92
N VAL A 142 4.83 1.42 9.93
CA VAL A 142 4.03 0.99 11.08
C VAL A 142 4.93 0.70 12.29
N ARG A 143 6.04 -0.01 12.10
CA ARG A 143 6.97 -0.30 13.20
C ARG A 143 7.60 0.97 13.79
N LYS A 144 7.84 2.00 12.97
CA LYS A 144 8.48 3.25 13.38
C LYS A 144 7.51 4.28 13.97
N LYS A 145 6.31 4.41 13.40
CA LYS A 145 5.35 5.50 13.68
C LYS A 145 4.04 5.01 14.29
N GLY A 146 3.77 3.71 14.23
CA GLY A 146 2.52 3.11 14.70
C GLY A 146 1.39 3.14 13.66
N PHE A 147 0.39 2.28 13.87
CA PHE A 147 -0.78 2.19 12.99
C PHE A 147 -1.62 3.45 13.00
N THR A 148 -1.76 4.12 14.15
CA THR A 148 -2.52 5.36 14.26
C THR A 148 -1.92 6.45 13.38
N ALA A 149 -0.60 6.59 13.35
CA ALA A 149 0.06 7.56 12.48
C ALA A 149 -0.15 7.25 10.99
N LEU A 150 -0.12 5.97 10.62
CA LEU A 150 -0.42 5.54 9.26
C LEU A 150 -1.87 5.87 8.89
N ALA A 151 -2.83 5.51 9.73
CA ALA A 151 -4.24 5.79 9.51
C ALA A 151 -4.50 7.29 9.39
N VAL A 152 -3.89 8.12 10.24
CA VAL A 152 -4.00 9.59 10.16
C VAL A 152 -3.37 10.13 8.87
N ALA A 153 -2.17 9.67 8.50
CA ALA A 153 -1.51 10.12 7.27
C ALA A 153 -2.30 9.69 6.03
N LEU A 154 -2.77 8.45 6.01
CA LEU A 154 -3.62 7.93 4.95
C LEU A 154 -4.96 8.66 4.89
N GLN A 155 -5.61 8.91 6.03
CA GLN A 155 -6.84 9.70 6.09
C GLN A 155 -6.59 11.11 5.58
N SER A 156 -5.50 11.76 5.97
CA SER A 156 -5.17 13.11 5.52
C SER A 156 -4.97 13.17 4.01
N ARG A 157 -4.32 12.15 3.41
CA ARG A 157 -4.10 12.10 1.96
C ARG A 157 -5.35 11.68 1.21
N LEU A 158 -5.97 10.58 1.61
CA LEU A 158 -7.14 10.05 0.92
C LEU A 158 -8.38 10.90 1.12
N ALA A 159 -8.62 11.54 2.28
CA ALA A 159 -9.74 12.47 2.40
C ALA A 159 -9.54 13.74 1.56
N ALA A 160 -8.29 14.13 1.31
CA ALA A 160 -7.94 15.21 0.41
C ALA A 160 -8.03 14.79 -1.06
N THR A 161 -7.63 13.57 -1.39
CA THR A 161 -7.60 13.03 -2.76
C THR A 161 -8.91 12.38 -3.20
N MET A 162 -9.73 11.93 -2.28
CA MET A 162 -10.93 11.17 -2.58
C MET A 162 -11.98 11.54 -1.53
N ARG A 163 -12.93 12.41 -1.89
CA ARG A 163 -13.87 13.06 -0.96
C ARG A 163 -14.98 12.10 -0.45
N PHE A 164 -14.59 10.90 -0.07
CA PHE A 164 -15.44 9.83 0.42
C PHE A 164 -15.65 9.94 1.93
N LYS A 165 -16.88 10.25 2.35
CA LYS A 165 -17.25 10.29 3.78
C LYS A 165 -17.02 8.94 4.47
N GLN A 166 -17.36 7.85 3.78
CA GLN A 166 -17.23 6.47 4.27
C GLN A 166 -15.78 6.01 4.40
N LEU A 167 -14.88 6.49 3.53
CA LEU A 167 -13.45 6.18 3.59
C LEU A 167 -12.83 6.68 4.89
N THR A 168 -13.25 7.85 5.37
CA THR A 168 -12.80 8.35 6.67
C THR A 168 -13.22 7.41 7.81
N ALA A 169 -14.42 6.83 7.76
CA ALA A 169 -14.88 5.89 8.77
C ALA A 169 -14.10 4.56 8.73
N VAL A 170 -13.86 4.02 7.53
CA VAL A 170 -13.07 2.79 7.35
C VAL A 170 -11.62 2.98 7.79
N ILE A 171 -10.99 4.11 7.44
CA ILE A 171 -9.62 4.42 7.85
C ILE A 171 -9.53 4.67 9.37
N LYS A 172 -10.54 5.29 9.99
CA LYS A 172 -10.57 5.43 11.46
C LYS A 172 -10.75 4.10 12.17
N GLY A 173 -11.50 3.17 11.56
CA GLY A 173 -11.64 1.79 12.02
C GLY A 173 -10.49 0.87 11.63
N LEU A 174 -9.44 1.40 11.00
CA LEU A 174 -8.31 0.62 10.51
C LEU A 174 -7.55 0.00 11.69
N SER A 175 -7.62 -1.33 11.79
CA SER A 175 -6.92 -2.09 12.83
C SER A 175 -5.57 -2.59 12.33
N GLY A 176 -4.65 -2.86 13.26
CA GLY A 176 -3.38 -3.50 12.93
C GLY A 176 -3.52 -4.87 12.28
N ALA A 177 -4.70 -5.53 12.39
CA ALA A 177 -4.99 -6.78 11.70
C ALA A 177 -5.20 -6.58 10.19
N LEU A 178 -5.91 -5.51 9.78
CA LEU A 178 -6.16 -5.17 8.37
C LEU A 178 -4.86 -4.82 7.61
N MET A 179 -3.84 -4.38 8.33
CA MET A 179 -2.54 -4.00 7.75
C MET A 179 -1.51 -5.13 7.75
N LYS A 180 -1.79 -6.25 8.42
CA LYS A 180 -1.01 -7.50 8.29
C LYS A 180 -1.42 -8.29 7.05
N VAL A 181 -2.50 -7.89 6.38
CA VAL A 181 -2.95 -8.47 5.13
C VAL A 181 -1.92 -8.16 4.05
N ALA A 182 -1.67 -9.12 3.16
CA ALA A 182 -0.70 -8.95 2.07
C ALA A 182 -1.02 -7.75 1.15
N ASP A 183 -2.30 -7.37 1.07
CA ASP A 183 -2.80 -6.24 0.30
C ASP A 183 -3.68 -5.34 1.18
N PRO A 184 -3.08 -4.34 1.86
CA PRO A 184 -3.82 -3.46 2.76
C PRO A 184 -4.77 -2.52 2.01
N GLY A 185 -4.44 -2.09 0.78
CA GLY A 185 -5.36 -1.30 -0.04
C GLY A 185 -6.63 -2.06 -0.38
N LYS A 186 -6.50 -3.36 -0.68
CA LYS A 186 -7.66 -4.24 -0.86
C LYS A 186 -8.49 -4.41 0.40
N ALA A 187 -7.86 -4.55 1.57
CA ALA A 187 -8.59 -4.64 2.83
C ALA A 187 -9.42 -3.37 3.11
N ILE A 188 -8.90 -2.19 2.78
CA ILE A 188 -9.62 -0.91 2.91
C ILE A 188 -10.75 -0.82 1.88
N ALA A 189 -10.49 -1.17 0.61
CA ALA A 189 -11.50 -1.15 -0.43
C ALA A 189 -12.66 -2.13 -0.16
N GLN A 190 -12.36 -3.33 0.36
CA GLN A 190 -13.38 -4.28 0.83
C GLN A 190 -14.14 -3.76 2.05
N GLY A 191 -13.47 -2.99 2.92
CA GLY A 191 -14.12 -2.30 4.02
C GLY A 191 -15.14 -1.26 3.57
N LEU A 192 -14.88 -0.58 2.44
CA LEU A 192 -15.83 0.34 1.80
C LEU A 192 -17.03 -0.39 1.20
N ASP A 193 -16.78 -1.43 0.40
CA ASP A 193 -17.81 -2.29 -0.20
C ASP A 193 -18.75 -2.85 0.89
N ARG A 194 -18.22 -3.26 2.05
CA ARG A 194 -19.05 -3.74 3.19
C ARG A 194 -20.04 -2.73 3.76
N ILE A 195 -19.80 -1.44 3.59
CA ILE A 195 -20.62 -0.36 4.17
C ILE A 195 -21.36 0.45 3.10
N ASP A 196 -21.30 0.01 1.85
CA ASP A 196 -21.99 0.65 0.75
C ASP A 196 -23.43 0.14 0.61
N LYS A 197 -24.11 0.53 -0.46
CA LYS A 197 -25.52 0.18 -0.67
C LYS A 197 -25.75 -1.31 -0.96
N ILE A 198 -24.83 -1.97 -1.65
CA ILE A 198 -24.94 -3.38 -2.03
C ILE A 198 -23.71 -4.12 -1.51
N PRO A 199 -23.74 -4.54 -0.23
CA PRO A 199 -22.52 -4.98 0.43
C PRO A 199 -21.91 -6.25 -0.16
N ASN A 200 -20.59 -6.25 -0.29
CA ASN A 200 -19.74 -7.37 -0.71
C ASN A 200 -19.98 -7.83 -2.16
N ASN A 201 -20.33 -6.91 -3.05
CA ASN A 201 -20.54 -7.24 -4.46
C ASN A 201 -19.27 -7.05 -5.32
N GLY A 202 -18.17 -6.58 -4.72
CA GLY A 202 -16.91 -6.33 -5.43
C GLY A 202 -16.85 -4.97 -6.14
N TRP A 203 -17.85 -4.12 -5.92
CA TRP A 203 -17.96 -2.76 -6.39
C TRP A 203 -18.16 -1.82 -5.20
N ILE A 204 -17.91 -0.54 -5.42
CA ILE A 204 -18.19 0.50 -4.45
C ILE A 204 -19.34 1.32 -5.00
N GLU A 205 -20.51 1.15 -4.40
CA GLU A 205 -21.75 1.77 -4.82
C GLU A 205 -22.11 2.91 -3.87
N LEU A 206 -21.75 4.13 -4.26
CA LEU A 206 -22.19 5.31 -3.53
C LEU A 206 -23.45 5.85 -4.18
N THR A 207 -24.54 5.79 -3.40
CA THR A 207 -25.95 6.15 -3.68
C THR A 207 -26.90 5.03 -4.09
#